data_AF-A0A1W9ZK92-F1
#
_entry.id   AF-A0A1W9ZK92-F1
#
_cell.length_a   1.000
_cell.length_b   1.000
_cell.length_c   1.000
_cell.angle_alpha   90.00
_cell.angle_beta   90.00
_cell.angle_gamma   90.00
#
_symmetry.space_group_name_H-M   'P 1'
#
loop_
_entity.id
_entity.type
_entity.pdbx_description
1 polymer ?
#
loop_
_entity_poly.entity_id
_entity_poly.type
_entity_poly.pdbx_seq_one_letter_code
_entity_poly.pdbx_strand_id
1 'polypeptide(L)' 'MPIKQRCGTPGRTCAAALDAHGYAHYYYEVEPLGVFIIENVFGSDVGLYYTSGEEVVKVR' A
#
# COMPACT_ATOMS: atom_id res chain seq x y z
N MET A 1 0.51 -9.99 -14.10
CA MET A 1 1.54 -9.59 -13.12
C MET A 1 0.88 -8.71 -12.08
N PRO A 2 0.79 -9.13 -10.81
CA PRO A 2 0.26 -8.31 -9.72
C PRO A 2 1.34 -7.38 -9.14
N ILE A 3 0.95 -6.17 -8.70
CA ILE A 3 1.84 -5.21 -8.03
C ILE A 3 1.45 -5.12 -6.55
N LYS A 4 2.44 -5.16 -5.65
CA LYS A 4 2.27 -4.83 -4.23
C LYS A 4 2.40 -3.31 -4.06
N GLN A 5 1.29 -2.65 -3.78
CA GLN A 5 1.21 -1.23 -3.41
C GLN A 5 1.07 -1.13 -1.88
N ARG A 6 1.76 -0.20 -1.23
CA ARG A 6 1.45 0.14 0.17
C ARG A 6 0.31 1.16 0.16
N CYS A 7 -0.68 1.00 1.03
CA CYS A 7 -1.83 1.89 1.08
C CYS A 7 -1.33 3.34 1.27
N GLY A 8 -1.89 4.28 0.51
CA GLY A 8 -1.47 5.68 0.51
C GLY A 8 -1.56 6.31 -0.88
N THR A 9 -1.59 7.64 -0.95
CA THR A 9 -1.63 8.33 -2.25
C THR A 9 -0.38 7.99 -3.07
N PRO A 10 -0.41 7.97 -4.42
CA PRO A 10 0.74 7.65 -5.24
C PRO A 10 2.01 8.43 -4.82
N GLY A 11 3.08 7.69 -4.50
CA GLY A 11 4.34 8.27 -4.02
C GLY A 11 4.40 8.57 -2.51
N ARG A 12 3.31 8.32 -1.76
CA ARG A 12 3.28 8.32 -0.30
C ARG A 12 2.85 6.93 0.17
N THR A 13 3.53 6.45 1.21
CA THR A 13 3.13 5.21 1.87
C THR A 13 2.54 5.59 3.22
N CYS A 14 1.35 5.08 3.52
CA CYS A 14 0.79 5.16 4.86
C CYS A 14 1.45 4.08 5.70
N ALA A 15 2.09 4.53 6.78
CA ALA A 15 2.46 3.69 7.90
C ALA A 15 1.51 3.99 9.05
N ALA A 16 1.14 2.98 9.83
CA ALA A 16 0.60 3.24 11.15
C ALA A 16 1.68 3.92 12.02
N ALA A 17 1.24 4.56 13.10
CA ALA A 17 2.16 5.10 14.10
C ALA A 17 3.10 3.99 14.61
N LEU A 18 4.29 4.40 15.09
CA LEU A 18 5.23 3.44 15.67
C LEU A 18 4.61 2.78 16.90
N ASP A 19 4.70 1.46 16.95
CA ASP A 19 4.33 0.68 18.13
C ASP A 19 5.27 0.99 19.30
N ALA A 20 4.84 0.63 20.53
CA ALA A 20 5.64 0.81 21.75
C ALA A 20 7.03 0.13 21.71
N HIS A 21 7.23 -0.80 20.77
CA HIS A 21 8.49 -1.49 20.54
C HIS A 21 9.31 -0.91 19.35
N GLY A 22 8.86 0.19 18.73
CA GLY A 22 9.54 0.84 17.62
C GLY A 22 9.31 0.20 16.24
N TYR A 23 8.20 -0.52 16.06
CA TYR A 23 7.84 -1.08 14.75
C TYR A 23 6.88 -0.16 14.00
N ALA A 24 7.12 0.04 12.71
CA ALA A 24 6.18 0.67 11.80
C ALA A 24 5.39 -0.42 11.06
N HIS A 25 4.08 -0.24 11.03
CA HIS A 25 3.14 -1.17 10.43
C HIS A 25 2.66 -0.61 9.09
N TYR A 26 2.99 -1.30 8.00
CA TYR A 26 2.62 -0.88 6.65
C TYR A 26 1.53 -1.79 6.10
N TYR A 27 0.34 -1.24 5.90
CA TYR A 27 -0.70 -1.94 5.16
C TYR A 27 -0.36 -1.93 3.68
N TYR A 28 -0.49 -3.10 3.05
CA TYR A 28 -0.27 -3.25 1.62
C TYR A 28 -1.43 -3.97 0.96
N GLU A 29 -1.66 -3.61 -0.29
CA GLU A 29 -2.64 -4.20 -1.17
C GLU A 29 -1.92 -4.66 -2.44
N VAL A 30 -2.39 -5.77 -2.99
CA VAL A 30 -1.87 -6.34 -4.22
C VAL A 30 -2.94 -6.19 -5.27
N GLU A 31 -2.59 -5.49 -6.33
CA GLU A 31 -3.54 -5.07 -7.36
C GLU A 31 -3.09 -5.55 -8.74
N PRO A 32 -4.03 -5.72 -9.68
CA PRO A 32 -3.66 -5.95 -11.06
C PRO A 32 -2.91 -4.72 -11.61
N LEU A 33 -1.78 -4.95 -12.30
CA LEU A 33 -1.01 -3.89 -12.97
C LEU A 33 -1.89 -2.92 -13.79
N GLY A 34 -2.95 -3.44 -14.44
CA GLY A 34 -3.87 -2.62 -15.21
C GLY A 34 -4.67 -1.62 -14.38
N VAL A 35 -5.07 -1.99 -13.16
CA VAL A 35 -5.79 -1.08 -12.24
C VAL A 35 -4.85 0.01 -11.77
N PHE A 36 -3.64 -0.35 -11.32
CA PHE A 36 -2.63 0.64 -10.92
C PHE A 36 -2.34 1.68 -12.02
N ILE A 37 -2.25 1.26 -13.28
CA ILE A 37 -2.06 2.19 -14.42
C ILE A 37 -3.27 3.11 -14.58
N ILE A 38 -4.49 2.57 -14.49
CA ILE A 38 -5.72 3.36 -14.60
C ILE A 38 -5.78 4.38 -13.47
N GLU A 39 -5.54 4.00 -12.22
CA GLU A 39 -5.58 4.92 -11.09
C GLU A 39 -4.54 6.04 -11.21
N ASN A 40 -3.33 5.71 -11.66
CA ASN A 40 -2.26 6.69 -11.85
C ASN A 40 -2.60 7.69 -12.97
N VAL A 41 -3.25 7.22 -14.05
CA VAL A 41 -3.64 8.05 -15.20
C VAL A 41 -4.88 8.89 -14.91
N PHE A 42 -5.88 8.31 -14.25
CA PHE A 42 -7.18 8.95 -13.98
C PHE A 42 -7.25 9.67 -12.63
N GLY A 43 -6.24 9.51 -11.77
CA GLY A 43 -6.20 10.12 -10.44
C GLY A 43 -7.36 9.70 -9.52
N SER A 44 -8.03 8.59 -9.83
CA SER A 44 -9.17 8.07 -9.08
C SER A 44 -8.81 6.71 -8.52
N ASP A 45 -9.12 6.50 -7.24
CA ASP A 45 -8.89 5.26 -6.50
C ASP A 45 -9.96 4.23 -6.92
N VAL A 46 -9.53 3.11 -7.50
CA VAL A 46 -10.38 2.03 -7.99
C VAL A 46 -10.21 0.88 -7.02
N GLY A 47 -11.23 0.60 -6.21
CA GLY A 47 -11.16 -0.37 -5.11
C GLY A 47 -11.10 -1.86 -5.52
N LEU A 48 -10.22 -2.23 -6.45
CA LEU A 48 -10.03 -3.56 -6.98
C LEU A 48 -8.73 -4.19 -6.46
N TYR A 49 -8.84 -4.82 -5.29
CA TYR A 49 -7.74 -5.48 -4.59
C TYR A 49 -7.80 -7.00 -4.74
N TYR A 50 -6.67 -7.66 -5.00
CA TYR A 50 -6.58 -9.14 -5.03
C TYR A 50 -6.26 -9.73 -3.65
N THR A 51 -5.30 -9.13 -2.93
CA THR A 51 -4.96 -9.54 -1.56
C THR A 51 -4.46 -8.34 -0.79
N SER A 52 -4.83 -8.24 0.47
CA SER A 52 -4.31 -7.25 1.40
C SER A 52 -3.51 -7.92 2.50
N GLY A 53 -2.68 -7.15 3.20
CA GLY A 53 -1.90 -7.63 4.32
C GLY A 53 -1.18 -6.50 5.03
N GLU A 54 -0.39 -6.88 6.03
CA GLU A 54 0.36 -5.97 6.87
C GLU A 54 1.84 -6.39 6.90
N GLU A 55 2.71 -5.42 6.77
CA GLU A 55 4.16 -5.60 6.81
C GLU A 55 4.73 -4.80 7.98
N VAL A 56 5.31 -5.51 8.95
CA VAL A 56 5.90 -4.92 10.15
C VAL A 56 7.40 -4.71 9.93
N VAL A 57 7.85 -3.46 10.02
CA VAL A 57 9.24 -3.09 9.80
C VAL A 57 9.77 -2.36 11.03
N LYS A 58 10.90 -2.81 11.57
CA LYS A 58 11.55 -2.14 12.70
C LYS A 58 12.17 -0.83 12.23
N VAL A 59 11.73 0.29 12.80
CA VAL A 59 12.35 1.59 12.52
C VAL A 59 13.51 1.75 13.48
N ARG A 60 14.72 1.86 12.89
CA ARG A 60 16.00 1.82 13.59
C ARG A 60 16.22 3.04 14.49
#